data_AF-A0A962XMN6-F1
#
_entry.id   AF-A0A962XMN6-F1
#
_cell.length_a   1.000
_cell.length_b   1.000
_cell.length_c   1.000
_cell.angle_alpha   90.00
_cell.angle_beta   90.00
_cell.angle_gamma   90.00
#
_symmetry.space_group_name_H-M   'P 1'
#
loop_
_entity.id
_entity.type
_entity.pdbx_description
1 polymer ?
#
loop_
_entity_poly.entity_id
_entity_poly.type
_entity_poly.pdbx_seq_one_letter_code
_entity_poly.pdbx_strand_id
1 'polypeptide(L)' 'MNDPDPGTAQQETLTALKAMHAYFAATAQAQPRKERERLAREWLNAVHRMRFTSITH' A
#
# COMPACT_ATOMS: atom_id res chain seq x y z
N MET A 1 -2.55 -12.09 23.04
CA MET A 1 -1.60 -12.08 21.92
C MET A 1 -2.41 -12.53 20.72
N ASN A 2 -2.84 -11.61 19.85
CA ASN A 2 -3.56 -11.95 18.62
C ASN A 2 -2.49 -12.00 17.53
N ASP A 3 -2.12 -13.20 17.09
CA ASP A 3 -1.36 -13.38 15.86
C ASP A 3 -2.12 -12.71 14.70
N PRO A 4 -1.44 -12.01 13.78
CA PRO A 4 -2.10 -11.51 12.59
C PRO A 4 -2.56 -12.70 11.75
N ASP A 5 -3.87 -12.80 11.55
CA ASP A 5 -4.47 -13.83 10.70
C ASP A 5 -3.77 -13.81 9.32
N PRO A 6 -3.36 -14.96 8.77
CA PRO A 6 -2.65 -15.03 7.49
C PRO A 6 -3.45 -14.41 6.33
N GLY A 7 -4.79 -14.39 6.42
CA GLY A 7 -5.65 -13.66 5.49
C GLY A 7 -5.46 -12.14 5.56
N THR A 8 -5.19 -11.59 6.75
CA THR A 8 -4.89 -10.16 6.95
C THR A 8 -3.56 -9.77 6.32
N ALA A 9 -2.50 -10.58 6.49
CA ALA A 9 -1.20 -10.32 5.87
C ALA A 9 -1.27 -10.33 4.33
N GLN A 10 -2.03 -11.28 3.75
CA GLN A 10 -2.25 -11.36 2.31
C GLN A 10 -3.05 -10.16 1.79
N GLN A 11 -4.08 -9.74 2.53
CA GLN A 11 -4.93 -8.61 2.16
C GLN A 11 -4.19 -7.27 2.21
N GLU A 12 -3.30 -7.06 3.20
CA GLU A 12 -2.43 -5.88 3.25
C GLU A 12 -1.42 -5.88 2.09
N THR A 13 -0.90 -7.04 1.71
CA THR A 13 -0.01 -7.19 0.54
C THR A 13 -0.73 -6.77 -0.76
N LEU A 14 -1.95 -7.28 -0.98
CA LEU A 14 -2.77 -6.90 -2.13
C LEU A 14 -3.11 -5.40 -2.13
N THR A 15 -3.35 -4.83 -0.95
CA THR A 15 -3.62 -3.40 -0.78
C THR A 15 -2.40 -2.55 -1.15
N ALA A 16 -1.20 -2.96 -0.75
CA ALA A 16 0.06 -2.30 -1.11
C ALA A 16 0.33 -2.36 -2.62
N LEU A 17 0.10 -3.52 -3.25
CA LEU A 17 0.25 -3.68 -4.71
C LEU A 17 -0.73 -2.81 -5.49
N LYS A 18 -1.99 -2.73 -5.05
CA LYS A 18 -3.00 -1.88 -5.69
C LYS A 18 -2.65 -0.40 -5.59
N ALA A 19 -2.21 0.06 -4.42
CA ALA A 19 -1.78 1.44 -4.21
C ALA A 19 -0.55 1.80 -5.06
N MET A 20 0.40 0.87 -5.17
CA MET A 20 1.57 1.01 -6.05
C MET A 20 1.14 1.18 -7.51
N HIS A 21 0.27 0.31 -8.03
CA HIS A 21 -0.24 0.40 -9.40
C HIS A 21 -0.93 1.74 -9.67
N ALA A 22 -1.75 2.22 -8.74
CA ALA A 22 -2.45 3.50 -8.88
C ALA A 22 -1.47 4.68 -8.97
N TYR A 23 -0.43 4.71 -8.12
CA TYR A 23 0.60 5.74 -8.15
C TYR A 23 1.39 5.75 -9.46
N PHE A 24 1.85 4.59 -9.94
CA PHE A 24 2.58 4.49 -11.20
C PHE A 24 1.70 4.83 -12.40
N ALA A 25 0.44 4.39 -12.42
CA ALA A 25 -0.51 4.74 -13.47
C ALA A 25 -0.75 6.26 -13.53
N ALA A 26 -0.95 6.92 -12.39
CA ALA A 26 -1.11 8.36 -12.33
C ALA A 26 0.16 9.12 -12.76
N THR A 27 1.33 8.57 -12.44
CA THR A 27 2.62 9.12 -12.88
C THR A 27 2.80 8.98 -14.39
N ALA A 28 2.47 7.82 -14.96
CA ALA A 28 2.51 7.55 -16.39
C ALA A 28 1.52 8.42 -17.19
N GLN A 29 0.34 8.68 -16.64
CA GLN A 29 -0.68 9.56 -17.23
C GLN A 29 -0.39 11.05 -17.03
N ALA A 30 0.78 11.40 -16.49
CA ALA A 30 1.16 12.75 -16.18
C ALA A 30 0.14 13.53 -15.32
N GLN A 31 -0.61 12.84 -14.43
CA GLN A 31 -1.63 13.43 -13.56
C GLN A 31 -1.08 14.61 -12.74
N PRO A 32 -1.92 15.56 -12.29
CA PRO A 32 -1.48 16.70 -11.51
C PRO A 32 -0.73 16.26 -10.25
N ARG A 33 0.25 17.07 -9.84
CA ARG A 33 1.14 16.78 -8.71
C ARG A 33 0.38 16.41 -7.43
N LYS A 34 -0.73 17.10 -7.14
CA LYS A 34 -1.57 16.84 -5.96
C LYS A 34 -2.13 15.41 -5.93
N GLU A 35 -2.53 14.87 -7.08
CA GLU A 35 -3.06 13.50 -7.18
C GLU A 35 -1.93 12.48 -7.00
N ARG A 36 -0.76 12.72 -7.61
CA ARG A 36 0.42 11.87 -7.41
C ARG A 36 0.86 11.86 -5.94
N GLU A 37 0.84 13.00 -5.26
CA GLU A 37 1.19 13.12 -3.84
C GLU A 37 0.19 12.39 -2.93
N ARG A 38 -1.10 12.41 -3.28
CA ARG A 38 -2.12 11.62 -2.57
C ARG A 38 -1.88 10.13 -2.72
N LEU A 39 -1.69 9.66 -3.96
CA LEU A 39 -1.44 8.25 -4.25
C LEU A 39 -0.12 7.76 -3.65
N ALA A 40 0.91 8.61 -3.60
CA ALA A 40 2.17 8.31 -2.91
C ALA A 40 1.95 8.08 -1.41
N ARG A 41 1.14 8.92 -0.74
CA ARG A 41 0.81 8.73 0.68
C ARG A 41 0.03 7.43 0.91
N GLU A 42 -0.92 7.12 0.03
CA GLU A 42 -1.70 5.87 0.11
C GLU A 42 -0.79 4.64 -0.06
N TRP A 43 0.14 4.68 -1.01
CA TRP A 43 1.13 3.62 -1.19
C TRP A 43 2.05 3.46 0.03
N LEU A 44 2.60 4.56 0.55
CA LEU A 44 3.46 4.52 1.74
C LEU A 44 2.73 3.96 2.96
N ASN A 45 1.48 4.35 3.19
CA ASN A 45 0.66 3.83 4.29
C ASN A 45 0.39 2.33 4.15
N ALA A 46 0.08 1.85 2.94
CA ALA A 46 -0.15 0.43 2.69
C ALA A 46 1.12 -0.41 2.90
N VAL A 47 2.28 0.08 2.44
CA VAL A 47 3.58 -0.59 2.69
C VAL A 47 3.93 -0.59 4.18
N HIS A 48 3.62 0.49 4.89
CA HIS A 48 3.81 0.55 6.34
C HIS A 48 3.01 -0.56 7.02
N ARG A 49 1.70 -0.64 6.77
CA ARG A 49 0.84 -1.68 7.34
C ARG A 49 1.30 -3.09 7.02
N MET A 50 1.65 -3.36 5.76
CA MET A 50 2.21 -4.64 5.33
C MET A 50 3.47 -5.03 6.12
N ARG A 51 4.35 -4.07 6.43
CA ARG A 51 5.54 -4.33 7.26
C ARG A 51 5.17 -4.66 8.71
N PHE A 52 4.21 -3.97 9.31
CA PHE A 52 3.81 -4.27 10.70
C PHE A 52 3.03 -5.58 10.82
N THR A 53 2.24 -5.95 9.82
CA THR A 53 1.60 -7.27 9.78
C THR A 53 2.60 -8.41 9.53
N SER A 54 3.73 -8.13 8.85
CA SER A 54 4.76 -9.14 8.57
C SER A 54 5.87 -9.25 9.63
N ILE A 55 6.10 -8.23 10.47
CA ILE A 55 7.17 -8.22 11.50
C ILE A 55 6.73 -8.91 12.81
N THR A 56 5.43 -9.10 13.02
CA THR A 56 4.90 -9.91 14.13
C THR A 56 4.73 -11.35 13.65
N HIS A 57 5.82 -12.07 13.45
CA HIS A 57 5.83 -13.46 13.00
C HIS A 57 7.00 -14.22 13.63
#